data_AF-A0A1A8TBX0-F1
#
_entry.id   AF-A0A1A8TBX0-F1
#
_cell.length_a   1.000
_cell.length_b   1.000
_cell.length_c   1.000
_cell.angle_alpha   90.00
_cell.angle_beta   90.00
_cell.angle_gamma   90.00
#
_symmetry.space_group_name_H-M   'P 1'
#
loop_
_entity.id
_entity.type
_entity.pdbx_description
1 polymer ?
#
loop_
_entity_poly.entity_id
_entity_poly.type
_entity_poly.pdbx_seq_one_letter_code
_entity_poly.pdbx_strand_id
1 'polypeptide(L)'
;MGWFSDLFTSGAGSLVSSIGEVADRFIESPDDKNAFKLQMQTLIQQRDSEIEQSLRKNLEAKERVLVAELNQGDSYTKRARPTVVYAGLIFIAINYVVFPLLARIVTATGVMMDASPLADLPGDFWLAWGGICATWSIGRTIEKRGTQTPLTQAATGSKPVTSLLK
;
A
#
# COMPACT_ATOMS: atom_id res chain seq x y z
N MET A 1 -13.12 3.19 14.47
CA MET A 1 -13.56 4.49 13.95
C MET A 1 -14.36 5.20 15.04
N GLY A 2 -13.72 5.98 15.91
CA GLY A 2 -14.42 6.60 17.07
C GLY A 2 -13.82 7.95 17.46
N TRP A 3 -12.50 8.10 17.33
CA TRP A 3 -11.83 9.35 17.71
C TRP A 3 -12.16 10.54 16.80
N PHE A 4 -12.47 10.32 15.51
CA PHE A 4 -12.85 11.39 14.58
C PHE A 4 -14.31 11.81 14.73
N SER A 5 -15.21 10.87 15.07
CA SER A 5 -16.60 11.20 15.38
C SER A 5 -16.68 12.01 16.66
N ASP A 6 -15.88 11.71 17.68
CA ASP A 6 -15.96 12.41 18.96
C ASP A 6 -15.47 13.86 18.87
N LEU A 7 -14.42 14.10 18.06
CA LEU A 7 -13.89 15.44 17.79
C LEU A 7 -14.85 16.30 16.96
N PHE A 8 -15.53 15.70 15.97
CA PHE A 8 -16.50 16.40 15.13
C PHE A 8 -17.82 16.64 15.86
N THR A 9 -18.28 15.69 16.67
CA THR A 9 -19.53 15.80 17.45
C THR A 9 -19.38 16.79 18.61
N SER A 10 -18.21 16.82 19.25
CA SER A 10 -17.87 17.83 20.28
C SER A 10 -17.74 19.24 19.70
N GLY A 11 -17.08 19.39 18.54
CA GLY A 11 -16.89 20.70 17.90
C GLY A 11 -18.16 21.27 17.27
N ALA A 12 -18.98 20.43 16.63
CA ALA A 12 -20.24 20.86 16.03
C ALA A 12 -21.29 21.23 17.08
N GLY A 13 -21.39 20.48 18.19
CA GLY A 13 -22.30 20.81 19.30
C GLY A 13 -22.03 22.16 19.93
N SER A 14 -20.74 22.49 20.15
CA SER A 14 -20.30 23.78 20.70
C SER A 14 -20.58 24.96 19.76
N LEU A 15 -20.37 24.80 18.45
CA LEU A 15 -20.64 25.87 17.48
C LEU A 15 -22.15 26.08 17.29
N VAL A 16 -22.95 25.02 17.31
CA VAL A 16 -24.42 25.12 17.19
C VAL A 16 -25.02 25.79 18.43
N SER A 17 -24.51 25.52 19.64
CA SER A 17 -24.96 26.22 20.84
C SER A 17 -24.57 27.69 20.86
N SER A 18 -23.35 28.03 20.44
CA SER A 18 -22.89 29.43 20.43
C SER A 18 -23.58 30.27 19.35
N ILE A 19 -23.93 29.68 18.21
CA ILE A 19 -24.74 30.34 17.18
C ILE A 19 -26.21 30.43 17.63
N GLY A 20 -26.73 29.42 18.33
CA GLY A 20 -28.06 29.42 18.93
C GLY A 20 -28.26 30.54 19.96
N GLU A 21 -27.29 30.77 20.85
CA GLU A 21 -27.34 31.87 21.83
C GLU A 21 -27.25 33.26 21.20
N VAL A 22 -26.52 33.40 20.09
CA VAL A 22 -26.44 34.67 19.35
C VAL A 22 -27.74 34.91 18.55
N ALA A 23 -28.34 33.86 17.98
CA ALA A 23 -29.63 33.95 17.30
C ALA A 23 -30.78 34.22 18.28
N ASP A 24 -30.74 33.63 19.48
CA ASP A 24 -31.72 33.85 20.55
C ASP A 24 -31.77 35.31 21.03
N ARG A 25 -30.70 36.08 20.83
CA ARG A 25 -30.65 37.53 21.12
C ARG A 25 -31.31 38.40 20.05
N PHE A 26 -31.51 37.90 18.84
CA PHE A 26 -32.03 38.69 17.71
C PHE A 26 -33.39 38.20 17.20
N ILE A 27 -33.87 37.05 17.66
CA ILE A 27 -35.11 36.43 17.17
C ILE A 27 -36.00 36.07 18.37
N GLU A 28 -36.98 36.91 18.69
CA GLU A 28 -37.89 36.71 19.84
C GLU A 28 -39.05 35.74 19.55
N SER A 29 -39.35 35.43 18.28
CA SER A 29 -40.46 34.54 17.90
C SER A 29 -40.00 33.07 17.71
N PRO A 30 -40.72 32.08 18.28
CA PRO A 30 -40.37 30.66 18.14
C PRO A 30 -40.48 30.13 16.70
N ASP A 31 -41.28 30.76 15.84
CA ASP A 31 -41.42 30.39 14.42
C ASP A 31 -40.18 30.80 13.60
N ASP A 32 -39.63 31.99 13.87
CA ASP A 32 -38.43 32.46 13.20
C ASP A 32 -37.17 31.67 13.62
N LYS A 33 -37.13 31.18 14.87
CA LYS A 33 -36.06 30.26 15.34
C LYS A 33 -36.10 28.93 14.61
N ASN A 34 -37.29 28.40 14.34
CA ASN A 34 -37.44 27.15 13.58
C ASN A 34 -37.08 27.36 12.11
N ALA A 35 -37.48 28.48 11.51
CA ALA A 35 -37.08 28.85 10.15
C ALA A 35 -35.56 29.03 10.02
N PHE A 36 -34.92 29.66 11.02
CA PHE A 36 -33.47 29.83 11.07
C PHE A 36 -32.74 28.49 11.22
N LYS A 37 -33.21 27.59 12.10
CA LYS A 37 -32.66 26.22 12.23
C LYS A 37 -32.75 25.44 10.93
N LEU A 38 -33.88 25.54 10.22
CA LEU A 38 -34.08 24.89 8.91
C LEU A 38 -33.10 25.43 7.85
N GLN A 39 -32.94 26.76 7.77
CA GLN A 39 -31.99 27.37 6.84
C GLN A 39 -30.54 26.98 7.17
N MET A 40 -30.18 26.94 8.45
CA MET A 40 -28.84 26.54 8.90
C MET A 40 -28.58 25.07 8.58
N GLN A 41 -29.55 24.18 8.81
CA GLN A 41 -29.43 22.77 8.45
C GLN A 41 -29.26 22.57 6.95
N THR A 42 -29.99 23.35 6.14
CA THR A 42 -29.86 23.35 4.68
C THR A 42 -28.48 23.82 4.22
N LEU A 43 -27.95 24.89 4.84
CA LEU A 43 -26.60 25.40 4.55
C LEU A 43 -25.51 24.41 4.92
N ILE A 44 -25.62 23.75 6.09
CA ILE A 44 -24.67 22.70 6.50
C ILE A 44 -24.70 21.54 5.50
N GLN A 45 -25.89 21.09 5.09
CA GLN A 45 -26.05 20.00 4.13
C GLN A 45 -25.47 20.34 2.75
N GLN A 46 -25.61 21.60 2.30
CA GLN A 46 -24.96 22.08 1.08
C GLN A 46 -23.44 22.09 1.20
N ARG A 47 -22.90 22.60 2.33
CA ARG A 47 -21.47 22.61 2.64
C ARG A 47 -20.88 21.20 2.63
N ASP A 48 -21.55 20.25 3.27
CA ASP A 48 -21.10 18.86 3.34
C ASP A 48 -21.10 18.20 1.95
N SER A 49 -22.12 18.49 1.12
CA SER A 49 -22.17 18.01 -0.26
C SER A 49 -21.03 18.56 -1.11
N GLU A 50 -20.72 19.86 -0.98
CA GLU A 50 -19.59 20.49 -1.68
C GLU A 50 -18.25 19.91 -1.23
N ILE A 51 -18.06 19.72 0.08
CA ILE A 51 -16.85 19.11 0.63
C ILE A 51 -16.70 17.69 0.09
N GLU A 52 -17.74 16.87 0.13
CA GLU A 52 -17.69 15.50 -0.37
C GLU A 52 -17.35 15.44 -1.87
N GLN A 53 -17.97 16.30 -2.69
CA GLN A 53 -17.63 16.40 -4.11
C GLN A 53 -16.19 16.84 -4.33
N SER A 54 -15.68 17.80 -3.56
CA SER A 54 -14.29 18.24 -3.64
C SER A 54 -13.31 17.14 -3.24
N LEU A 55 -13.68 16.34 -2.23
CA LEU A 55 -12.86 15.27 -1.68
C LEU A 55 -12.80 14.09 -2.65
N ARG A 56 -13.94 13.72 -3.26
CA ARG A 56 -14.01 12.73 -4.35
C ARG A 56 -13.17 13.16 -5.55
N LYS A 57 -13.30 14.41 -6.02
CA LYS A 57 -12.49 14.94 -7.14
C LYS A 57 -10.98 14.92 -6.82
N ASN A 58 -10.60 15.25 -5.59
CA ASN A 58 -9.20 15.19 -5.16
C ASN A 58 -8.68 13.76 -5.10
N LEU A 59 -9.47 12.81 -4.59
CA LEU A 59 -9.10 11.41 -4.55
C LEU A 59 -8.95 10.83 -5.96
N GLU A 60 -9.91 11.08 -6.87
CA GLU A 60 -9.84 10.66 -8.27
C GLU A 60 -8.66 11.29 -9.03
N ALA A 61 -8.32 12.56 -8.74
CA ALA A 61 -7.16 13.20 -9.34
C ALA A 61 -5.85 12.55 -8.87
N LYS A 62 -5.72 12.30 -7.56
CA LYS A 62 -4.56 11.62 -6.98
C LYS A 62 -4.44 10.17 -7.46
N GLU A 63 -5.55 9.46 -7.58
CA GLU A 63 -5.60 8.12 -8.15
C GLU A 63 -5.10 8.12 -9.59
N ARG A 64 -5.60 9.04 -10.43
CA ARG A 64 -5.15 9.15 -11.83
C ARG A 64 -3.66 9.47 -11.93
N VAL A 65 -3.13 10.36 -11.10
CA VAL A 65 -1.69 10.66 -11.05
C VAL A 65 -0.90 9.43 -10.63
N LEU A 66 -1.32 8.73 -9.57
CA LEU A 66 -0.63 7.55 -9.06
C LEU A 66 -0.69 6.38 -10.05
N VAL A 67 -1.82 6.18 -10.73
CA VAL A 67 -1.96 5.20 -11.82
C VAL A 67 -1.09 5.60 -13.01
N ALA A 68 -1.01 6.88 -13.37
CA ALA A 68 -0.13 7.36 -14.43
C ALA A 68 1.35 7.14 -14.08
N GLU A 69 1.78 7.46 -12.85
CA GLU A 69 3.14 7.22 -12.37
C GLU A 69 3.49 5.72 -12.30
N LEU A 70 2.58 4.87 -11.83
CA LEU A 70 2.77 3.41 -11.81
C LEU A 70 2.79 2.78 -13.22
N ASN A 71 2.11 3.41 -14.17
CA ASN A 71 2.11 3.02 -15.58
C ASN A 71 3.28 3.63 -16.37
N GLN A 72 3.94 4.67 -15.84
CA GLN A 72 5.14 5.27 -16.43
C GLN A 72 6.38 4.37 -16.21
N GLY A 73 6.32 3.20 -16.83
CA GLY A 73 7.32 2.82 -17.83
C GLY A 73 8.65 2.26 -17.39
N ASP A 74 9.08 2.34 -16.13
CA ASP A 74 10.34 1.71 -15.77
C ASP A 74 10.17 0.20 -15.53
N SER A 75 10.32 -0.57 -16.61
CA SER A 75 10.41 -2.03 -16.57
C SER A 75 11.53 -2.51 -15.64
N TYR A 76 12.54 -1.68 -15.35
CA TYR A 76 13.65 -2.04 -14.50
C TYR A 76 13.27 -1.96 -13.02
N THR A 77 12.56 -0.93 -12.54
CA THR A 77 12.04 -0.92 -11.15
C THR A 77 10.98 -1.99 -10.88
N LYS A 78 10.17 -2.39 -11.88
CA LYS A 78 9.28 -3.56 -11.76
C LYS A 78 10.06 -4.89 -11.67
N ARG A 79 11.28 -4.96 -12.22
CA ARG A 79 12.17 -6.15 -12.20
C ARG A 79 13.29 -6.08 -11.14
N ALA A 80 13.50 -4.93 -10.51
CA ALA A 80 14.56 -4.72 -9.51
C ALA A 80 14.36 -5.58 -8.26
N ARG A 81 13.10 -5.87 -7.90
CA ARG A 81 12.73 -6.66 -6.73
C ARG A 81 13.22 -8.12 -6.83
N PRO A 82 12.93 -8.87 -7.93
CA PRO A 82 13.49 -10.19 -8.11
C PRO A 82 14.99 -10.21 -8.41
N THR A 83 15.57 -9.17 -9.03
CA THR A 83 17.01 -9.15 -9.32
C THR A 83 17.88 -9.13 -8.07
N VAL A 84 17.43 -8.51 -6.97
CA VAL A 84 18.18 -8.54 -5.70
C VAL A 84 18.24 -9.94 -5.11
N VAL A 85 17.13 -10.69 -5.16
CA VAL A 85 17.09 -12.09 -4.70
C VAL A 85 17.97 -12.98 -5.57
N TYR A 86 17.88 -12.83 -6.90
CA TYR A 86 18.72 -13.61 -7.83
C TYR A 86 20.20 -13.25 -7.71
N ALA A 87 20.55 -11.97 -7.60
CA ALA A 87 21.93 -11.54 -7.40
C ALA A 87 22.48 -12.07 -6.08
N GLY A 88 21.72 -12.00 -4.98
CA GLY A 88 22.15 -12.55 -3.70
C GLY A 88 22.34 -14.07 -3.73
N LEU A 89 21.42 -14.82 -4.37
CA LEU A 89 21.61 -16.26 -4.60
C LEU A 89 22.87 -16.57 -5.42
N ILE A 90 23.16 -15.78 -6.46
CA ILE A 90 24.38 -15.93 -7.27
C ILE A 90 25.62 -15.66 -6.43
N PHE A 91 25.64 -14.60 -5.61
CA PHE A 91 26.78 -14.30 -4.75
C PHE A 91 27.02 -15.38 -3.69
N ILE A 92 25.95 -15.93 -3.11
CA ILE A 92 26.04 -17.06 -2.18
C ILE A 92 26.59 -18.29 -2.91
N ALA A 93 26.06 -18.61 -4.09
CA ALA A 93 26.50 -19.75 -4.87
C ALA A 93 27.99 -19.62 -5.27
N ILE A 94 28.43 -18.45 -5.72
CA ILE A 94 29.83 -18.24 -6.10
C ILE A 94 30.74 -18.37 -4.87
N ASN A 95 30.43 -17.69 -3.77
CA ASN A 95 31.30 -17.63 -2.59
C ASN A 95 31.36 -18.93 -1.81
N TYR A 96 30.23 -19.61 -1.67
CA TYR A 96 30.10 -20.74 -0.74
C TYR A 96 29.97 -22.09 -1.44
N VAL A 97 29.75 -22.12 -2.75
CA VAL A 97 29.70 -23.37 -3.53
C VAL A 97 30.83 -23.42 -4.54
N VAL A 98 30.95 -22.41 -5.42
CA VAL A 98 31.92 -22.44 -6.53
C VAL A 98 33.37 -22.33 -6.04
N PHE A 99 33.70 -21.35 -5.20
CA PHE A 99 35.08 -21.21 -4.69
C PHE A 99 35.53 -22.41 -3.86
N PRO A 100 34.74 -22.94 -2.90
CA PRO A 100 35.14 -24.14 -2.16
C PRO A 100 35.25 -25.39 -3.05
N LEU A 101 34.40 -25.53 -4.07
CA LEU A 101 34.48 -26.62 -5.03
C LEU A 101 35.77 -26.54 -5.87
N LEU A 102 36.10 -25.34 -6.37
CA LEU A 102 37.34 -25.10 -7.11
C LEU A 102 38.57 -25.34 -6.23
N ALA A 103 38.57 -24.85 -4.99
CA ALA A 103 39.64 -25.11 -4.03
C ALA A 103 39.87 -26.61 -3.84
N ARG A 104 38.80 -27.43 -3.74
CA ARG A 104 38.93 -28.89 -3.65
C ARG A 104 39.51 -29.53 -4.90
N ILE A 105 39.12 -29.08 -6.09
CA ILE A 105 39.67 -29.59 -7.36
C ILE A 105 41.17 -29.27 -7.45
N VAL A 106 41.56 -28.05 -7.07
CA VAL A 106 42.97 -27.61 -7.07
C VAL A 106 43.79 -28.36 -6.03
N THR A 107 43.24 -28.58 -4.83
CA THR A 107 43.87 -29.40 -3.79
C THR A 107 44.02 -30.86 -4.23
N ALA A 108 43.05 -31.41 -4.97
CA ALA A 108 43.15 -32.74 -5.57
C ALA A 108 44.25 -32.83 -6.65
N THR A 109 44.62 -31.73 -7.29
CA THR A 109 45.74 -31.67 -8.25
C THR A 109 47.12 -31.46 -7.60
N GLY A 110 47.21 -31.50 -6.26
CA GLY A 110 48.48 -31.45 -5.52
C GLY A 110 48.93 -30.07 -5.06
N VAL A 111 48.15 -29.01 -5.35
CA VAL A 111 48.39 -27.66 -4.83
C VAL A 111 47.62 -27.51 -3.52
N MET A 112 48.32 -27.50 -2.39
CA MET A 112 47.70 -27.33 -1.06
C MET A 112 46.99 -25.97 -0.97
N MET A 113 45.67 -25.97 -1.21
CA MET A 113 44.78 -24.85 -0.90
C MET A 113 43.87 -25.24 0.27
N ASP A 114 43.75 -24.33 1.23
CA ASP A 114 42.86 -24.52 2.37
C ASP A 114 41.40 -24.56 1.88
N ALA A 115 40.78 -25.72 2.01
CA ALA A 115 39.45 -26.04 1.48
C ALA A 115 38.42 -26.27 2.58
N SER A 116 38.71 -25.82 3.80
CA SER A 116 37.89 -26.08 4.99
C SER A 116 37.28 -24.80 5.59
N PRO A 117 36.01 -24.81 6.05
CA PRO A 117 34.93 -25.75 5.78
C PRO A 117 33.98 -25.25 4.66
N LEU A 118 33.21 -26.18 4.10
CA LEU A 118 32.04 -25.87 3.27
C LEU A 118 31.12 -24.92 4.04
N ALA A 119 30.92 -23.72 3.50
CA ALA A 119 29.68 -22.97 3.60
C ALA A 119 28.94 -22.98 4.95
N ASP A 120 29.65 -22.87 6.07
CA ASP A 120 29.00 -22.66 7.36
C ASP A 120 28.64 -21.17 7.47
N LEU A 121 27.60 -20.80 6.73
CA LEU A 121 26.96 -19.50 6.86
C LEU A 121 26.32 -19.43 8.24
N PRO A 122 26.62 -18.40 9.06
CA PRO A 122 26.03 -18.25 10.39
C PRO A 122 24.50 -18.33 10.32
N GLY A 123 23.87 -18.93 11.33
CA GLY A 123 22.40 -19.03 11.39
C GLY A 123 21.69 -17.68 11.21
N ASP A 124 22.32 -16.60 11.68
CA ASP A 124 21.86 -15.22 11.52
C ASP A 124 21.73 -14.81 10.06
N PHE A 125 22.63 -15.28 9.18
CA PHE A 125 22.55 -15.04 7.75
C PHE A 125 21.33 -15.72 7.14
N TRP A 126 21.05 -16.98 7.50
CA TRP A 126 19.88 -17.70 7.00
C TRP A 126 18.57 -17.10 7.49
N LEU A 127 18.54 -16.59 8.72
CA LEU A 127 17.40 -15.85 9.26
C LEU A 127 17.16 -14.54 8.50
N ALA A 128 18.21 -13.73 8.32
CA ALA A 128 18.11 -12.46 7.59
C ALA A 128 17.74 -12.69 6.11
N TRP A 129 18.39 -13.65 5.44
CA TRP A 129 18.12 -14.00 4.05
C TRP A 129 16.73 -14.61 3.87
N GLY A 130 16.31 -15.48 4.78
CA GLY A 130 14.96 -16.05 4.83
C GLY A 130 13.90 -14.95 4.99
N GLY A 131 14.16 -13.95 5.84
CA GLY A 131 13.31 -12.77 5.99
C GLY A 131 13.14 -12.00 4.67
N ILE A 132 14.25 -11.69 3.99
CA ILE A 132 14.24 -11.01 2.68
C ILE A 132 13.43 -11.82 1.64
N CYS A 133 13.67 -13.13 1.57
CA CYS A 133 12.96 -14.03 0.65
C CYS A 133 11.46 -14.15 0.98
N ALA A 134 11.10 -14.18 2.26
CA ALA A 134 9.71 -14.24 2.71
C ALA A 134 8.96 -12.94 2.38
N THR A 135 9.56 -11.78 2.67
CA THR A 135 8.99 -10.47 2.30
C THR A 135 8.79 -10.36 0.79
N TRP A 136 9.75 -10.83 -0.01
CA TRP A 136 9.61 -10.88 -1.47
C TRP A 136 8.49 -11.83 -1.91
N SER A 137 8.41 -13.03 -1.34
CA SER A 137 7.38 -14.03 -1.68
C SER A 137 5.97 -13.54 -1.34
N ILE A 138 5.80 -12.87 -0.19
CA ILE A 138 4.55 -12.23 0.21
C ILE A 138 4.19 -11.10 -0.76
N GLY A 139 5.12 -10.19 -1.03
CA GLY A 139 4.91 -9.09 -1.97
C GLY A 139 4.54 -9.58 -3.38
N ARG A 140 5.21 -10.62 -3.87
CA ARG A 140 4.92 -11.23 -5.18
C ARG A 140 3.58 -11.95 -5.21
N THR A 141 3.18 -12.56 -4.08
CA THR A 141 1.87 -13.20 -3.95
C THR A 141 0.76 -12.16 -3.99
N ILE A 142 0.92 -11.02 -3.31
CA ILE A 142 -0.05 -9.92 -3.33
C ILE A 142 -0.14 -9.31 -4.74
N GLU A 143 1.00 -9.08 -5.40
CA GLU A 143 1.03 -8.57 -6.78
C GLU A 143 0.31 -9.51 -7.76
N LYS A 144 0.53 -10.82 -7.63
CA LYS A 144 -0.12 -11.82 -8.48
C LYS A 144 -1.59 -12.07 -8.13
N ARG A 145 -2.03 -11.83 -6.89
CA ARG A 145 -3.45 -11.94 -6.51
C ARG A 145 -4.36 -10.94 -7.23
N GLY A 146 -3.81 -9.84 -7.77
CA GLY A 146 -4.53 -8.93 -8.68
C GLY A 146 -4.41 -9.29 -10.17
N THR A 147 -3.51 -10.21 -10.54
CA THR A 147 -3.26 -10.58 -11.94
C THR A 147 -4.07 -11.84 -12.27
N GLN A 148 -5.28 -11.67 -12.81
CA GLN A 148 -6.06 -12.79 -13.32
C GLN A 148 -5.35 -13.39 -14.54
N THR A 149 -4.74 -14.55 -14.37
CA THR A 149 -4.19 -15.31 -15.50
C THR A 149 -5.30 -16.14 -16.15
N PRO A 150 -5.25 -16.40 -17.47
CA PRO A 150 -6.29 -17.17 -18.15
C PRO A 150 -6.52 -18.55 -17.53
N LEU A 151 -5.47 -19.15 -16.95
CA LEU A 151 -5.55 -20.41 -16.22
C LEU A 151 -6.34 -20.30 -14.91
N THR A 152 -6.15 -19.20 -14.16
CA THR A 152 -6.94 -18.95 -12.93
C THR A 152 -8.38 -18.58 -13.27
N GLN A 153 -8.62 -17.80 -14.33
CA GLN A 153 -9.99 -17.51 -14.81
C GLN A 153 -10.74 -18.76 -15.25
N ALA A 154 -10.07 -19.70 -15.93
CA ALA A 154 -10.66 -20.98 -16.31
C ALA A 154 -11.01 -21.84 -15.09
N ALA A 155 -10.18 -21.82 -14.04
CA ALA A 155 -10.39 -22.61 -12.83
C ALA A 155 -11.43 -21.99 -11.86
N THR A 156 -11.48 -20.65 -11.75
CA THR A 156 -12.39 -19.95 -10.83
C THR A 156 -13.70 -19.50 -11.48
N GLY A 157 -13.87 -19.72 -12.79
CA GLY A 157 -15.06 -19.32 -13.55
C GLY A 157 -15.29 -17.80 -13.60
N SER A 158 -14.29 -17.02 -13.20
CA SER A 158 -14.41 -15.57 -13.06
C SER A 158 -14.27 -14.91 -14.43
N LYS A 159 -15.36 -14.34 -14.95
CA LYS A 159 -15.34 -13.57 -16.19
C LYS A 159 -14.42 -12.34 -16.02
N PRO A 160 -13.70 -11.92 -17.08
CA PRO A 160 -12.94 -10.68 -17.03
C PRO A 160 -13.91 -9.55 -16.67
N VAL A 161 -13.57 -8.78 -15.62
CA VAL A 161 -14.24 -7.51 -15.36
C VAL A 161 -13.81 -6.59 -16.49
N THR A 162 -14.62 -6.54 -17.54
CA THR A 162 -14.51 -5.53 -18.59
C THR A 162 -14.69 -4.18 -17.92
N SER A 163 -13.58 -3.54 -17.60
CA SER A 163 -13.55 -2.12 -17.22
C SER A 163 -14.30 -1.34 -18.29
N LEU A 164 -15.48 -0.83 -17.94
CA LEU A 164 -16.31 0.04 -18.77
C LEU A 164 -15.75 1.48 -18.81
N LEU A 165 -14.44 1.61 -19.00
CA LEU A 165 -13.79 2.88 -19.28
C LEU A 165 -12.98 2.72 -20.56
N LYS A 166 -13.66 2.98 -21.67
CA LYS A 166 -13.06 3.44 -22.93
C LYS A 166 -13.27 4.95 -23.01
#